data_AF-A0A0N4WRN7-F1
#
_entry.id   AF-A0A0N4WRN7-F1
#
_cell.length_a   1.000
_cell.length_b   1.000
_cell.length_c   1.000
_cell.angle_alpha   90.00
_cell.angle_beta   90.00
_cell.angle_gamma   90.00
#
_symmetry.space_group_name_H-M   'P 1'
#
loop_
_entity.id
_entity.type
_entity.pdbx_description
1 polymer ?
#
loop_
_entity_poly.entity_id
_entity_poly.type
_entity_poly.pdbx_seq_one_letter_code
_entity_poly.pdbx_strand_id
1 'polypeptide(L)'
;LFVIQIGGRLKIFFPQEVVTWKRVRKAGVEEFIKYCQEGEKNPRCSGFVTADNKPALPESANATVLANGTLIINPFRETDVGTYTSPDLTPGVCFRSKRTNNDIRKGCTHKRLGAF
;
A
#
# COMPACT_ATOMS: atom_id res chain seq x y z
N LEU A 1 1.78 12.13 8.02
CA LEU A 1 2.79 11.48 8.88
C LEU A 1 2.05 10.76 10.00
N PHE A 2 2.23 9.45 10.16
CA PHE A 2 1.64 8.70 11.28
C PHE A 2 2.71 8.49 12.35
N VAL A 3 2.40 8.79 13.60
CA VAL A 3 3.29 8.53 14.74
C VAL A 3 2.76 7.30 15.48
N ILE A 4 3.61 6.28 15.64
CA ILE A 4 3.26 5.00 16.27
C ILE A 4 4.34 4.61 17.25
N GLN A 5 3.92 4.09 18.40
CA GLN A 5 4.81 3.56 19.42
C GLN A 5 5.25 2.14 19.06
N ILE A 6 6.52 1.82 19.30
CA ILE A 6 7.04 0.45 19.21
C ILE A 6 6.27 -0.48 20.15
N GLY A 7 5.89 -1.66 19.66
CA GLY A 7 4.98 -2.58 20.34
C GLY A 7 3.50 -2.31 20.08
N GLY A 8 3.15 -1.12 19.57
CA GLY A 8 1.79 -0.74 19.24
C GLY A 8 1.25 -1.40 17.97
N ARG A 9 0.02 -1.05 17.60
CA ARG A 9 -0.64 -1.56 16.39
C ARG A 9 -0.66 -0.49 15.30
N LEU A 10 -0.02 -0.77 14.16
CA LEU A 10 -0.19 0.02 12.94
C LEU A 10 -1.47 -0.42 12.22
N LYS A 11 -2.29 0.56 11.84
CA LYS A 11 -3.47 0.39 11.00
C LYS A 11 -3.50 1.51 9.97
N ILE A 12 -3.25 1.20 8.70
CA ILE A 12 -3.37 2.15 7.59
C ILE A 12 -4.58 1.77 6.75
N PHE A 13 -5.53 2.69 6.62
CA PHE A 13 -6.70 2.53 5.77
C PHE A 13 -6.70 3.62 4.72
N PHE A 14 -6.87 3.23 3.46
CA PHE A 14 -7.19 4.14 2.37
C PHE A 14 -8.54 3.74 1.78
N PRO A 15 -9.47 4.68 1.61
CA PRO A 15 -10.84 4.39 1.16
C PRO A 15 -10.95 4.06 -0.33
N GLN A 16 -9.83 4.03 -1.05
CA GLN A 16 -9.73 3.63 -2.46
C GLN A 16 -9.36 2.15 -2.53
N GLU A 17 -9.61 1.47 -3.65
CA GLU A 17 -9.40 0.02 -3.85
C GLU A 17 -7.92 -0.40 -3.77
N VAL A 18 -7.31 -0.27 -2.60
CA VAL A 18 -5.97 -0.74 -2.28
C VAL A 18 -6.05 -2.23 -1.99
N VAL A 19 -5.34 -3.04 -2.77
CA VAL A 19 -5.19 -4.47 -2.53
C VAL A 19 -3.75 -4.84 -2.23
N THR A 20 -2.80 -4.01 -2.63
CA THR A 20 -1.37 -4.17 -2.49
C THR A 20 -0.78 -2.98 -1.74
N TRP A 21 0.11 -3.28 -0.81
CA TRP A 21 0.92 -2.33 -0.08
C TRP A 21 2.38 -2.51 -0.45
N LYS A 22 3.03 -1.39 -0.72
CA LYS A 22 4.48 -1.27 -0.88
C LYS A 22 5.04 -0.51 0.31
N ARG A 23 6.16 -0.97 0.85
CA ARG A 23 6.97 -0.17 1.77
C ARG A 23 8.42 -0.10 1.34
N VAL A 24 9.08 0.96 1.78
CA VAL A 24 10.53 1.14 1.67
C VAL A 24 11.05 1.51 3.05
N ARG A 25 11.92 0.67 3.60
CA ARG A 25 12.58 0.88 4.90
C ARG A 25 13.88 1.67 4.73
N LYS A 26 14.62 1.89 5.83
CA LYS A 26 15.91 2.60 5.82
C LYS A 26 16.93 2.03 4.82
N ALA A 27 16.88 0.73 4.54
CA ALA A 27 17.76 0.06 3.57
C ALA A 27 17.43 0.36 2.09
N GLY A 28 16.31 1.02 1.80
CA GLY A 28 15.93 1.39 0.43
C GLY A 28 15.35 0.25 -0.42
N VAL A 29 15.21 -0.95 0.14
CA VAL A 29 14.62 -2.10 -0.57
C VAL A 29 13.10 -1.96 -0.63
N GLU A 30 12.52 -2.19 -1.81
CA GLU A 30 11.08 -2.23 -2.00
C GLU A 30 10.52 -3.58 -1.55
N GLU A 31 9.50 -3.52 -0.70
CA GLU A 31 8.84 -4.68 -0.13
C GLU A 31 7.33 -4.59 -0.33
N PHE A 32 6.68 -5.72 -0.61
CA PHE A 32 5.29 -5.80 -1.03
C PHE A 32 4.52 -6.82 -0.19
N ILE A 33 3.27 -6.49 0.13
CA ILE A 33 2.27 -7.38 0.74
C ILE A 33 0.92 -7.10 0.10
N LYS A 34 0.05 -8.10 -0.03
CA LYS A 34 -1.29 -7.88 -0.59
C LYS A 34 -2.38 -8.62 0.18
N TYR A 35 -3.61 -8.18 -0.03
CA TYR A 35 -4.78 -8.96 0.33
C TYR A 35 -4.84 -10.19 -0.57
N CYS A 36 -5.16 -11.33 0.04
CA CYS A 36 -5.35 -12.59 -0.65
C CYS A 36 -6.67 -13.21 -0.22
N GLN A 37 -7.32 -13.88 -1.16
CA GLN A 37 -8.50 -14.68 -0.85
C GLN A 37 -8.08 -15.96 -0.09
N GLU A 38 -9.05 -16.58 0.57
CA GLU A 38 -8.84 -17.86 1.25
C GLU A 38 -8.31 -18.92 0.27
N GLY A 39 -7.23 -19.60 0.65
CA GLY A 39 -6.59 -20.63 -0.17
C GLY A 39 -5.59 -20.14 -1.22
N GLU A 40 -5.45 -18.83 -1.45
CA GLU A 40 -4.43 -18.29 -2.34
C GLU A 40 -3.02 -18.46 -1.74
N LYS A 41 -2.08 -18.97 -2.54
CA LYS A 41 -0.70 -19.33 -2.11
C LYS A 41 0.38 -18.37 -2.59
N ASN A 42 0.02 -17.15 -2.98
CA ASN A 42 1.01 -16.17 -3.43
C ASN A 42 1.93 -15.76 -2.26
N PRO A 43 3.27 -15.66 -2.44
CA PRO A 43 4.19 -15.26 -1.36
C PRO A 43 3.85 -13.92 -0.69
N ARG A 44 3.19 -13.00 -1.41
CA ARG A 44 2.75 -11.70 -0.90
C ARG A 44 1.54 -11.78 0.05
N CYS A 45 0.96 -12.97 0.27
CA CYS A 45 -0.20 -13.17 1.15
C CYS A 45 0.16 -13.24 2.64
N SER A 46 1.34 -13.77 2.96
CA SER A 46 1.72 -14.11 4.34
C SER A 46 2.64 -13.09 5.00
N GLY A 47 3.06 -12.05 4.28
CA GLY A 47 3.95 -11.02 4.80
C GLY A 47 4.55 -10.15 3.71
N PHE A 48 5.47 -9.28 4.12
CA PHE A 48 6.25 -8.47 3.19
C PHE A 48 7.30 -9.34 2.48
N VAL A 49 7.35 -9.22 1.16
CA VAL A 49 8.37 -9.86 0.31
C VAL A 49 9.05 -8.82 -0.57
N THR A 50 10.28 -9.08 -0.98
CA THR A 50 11.00 -8.28 -1.97
C THR A 50 10.40 -8.43 -3.37
N ALA A 51 10.87 -7.63 -4.33
CA ALA A 51 10.41 -7.70 -5.72
C ALA A 51 10.59 -9.09 -6.37
N ASP A 52 11.62 -9.85 -5.96
CA ASP A 52 11.86 -11.24 -6.36
C ASP A 52 11.07 -12.28 -5.54
N ASN A 53 10.04 -11.84 -4.79
CA ASN A 53 9.14 -12.66 -3.97
C ASN A 53 9.83 -13.44 -2.84
N LYS A 54 11.00 -12.98 -2.36
CA LYS A 54 11.63 -13.54 -1.17
C LYS A 54 11.13 -12.84 0.10
N PRO A 55 11.00 -13.53 1.24
CA PRO A 55 10.63 -12.90 2.50
C PRO A 55 11.53 -11.70 2.83
N ALA A 56 10.92 -10.58 3.21
CA ALA A 56 11.66 -9.42 3.67
C ALA A 56 12.24 -9.67 5.07
N LEU A 57 13.55 -9.45 5.23
CA LEU A 57 14.26 -9.67 6.49
C LEU A 57 14.73 -8.34 7.10
N PRO A 58 14.59 -8.15 8.42
CA PRO A 58 13.78 -8.95 9.34
C PRO A 58 12.28 -8.83 9.05
N GLU A 59 11.54 -9.90 9.34
CA GLU A 59 10.10 -9.99 9.11
C GLU A 59 9.29 -9.11 10.09
N SER A 60 8.17 -8.60 9.58
CA SER A 60 7.16 -7.90 10.37
C SER A 60 6.29 -8.87 11.14
N ALA A 61 5.92 -8.51 12.37
CA ALA A 61 5.01 -9.35 13.15
C ALA A 61 3.55 -9.19 12.67
N ASN A 62 2.93 -10.32 12.32
CA ASN A 62 1.51 -10.43 11.94
C ASN A 62 1.07 -9.34 10.95
N ALA A 63 1.89 -9.09 9.92
CA ALA A 63 1.52 -8.16 8.87
C ALA A 63 0.42 -8.77 8.00
N THR A 64 -0.66 -8.03 7.78
CA THR A 64 -1.81 -8.50 6.99
C THR A 64 -2.50 -7.33 6.31
N VAL A 65 -3.00 -7.57 5.10
CA VAL A 65 -3.90 -6.66 4.40
C VAL A 65 -5.31 -7.26 4.45
N LEU A 66 -6.28 -6.48 4.90
CA LEU A 66 -7.69 -6.89 4.92
C LEU A 66 -8.34 -6.69 3.55
N ALA A 67 -9.50 -7.33 3.33
CA ALA A 67 -10.26 -7.24 2.09
C ALA A 67 -10.63 -5.80 1.67
N ASN A 68 -10.75 -4.89 2.64
CA ASN A 68 -11.01 -3.47 2.41
C ASN A 68 -9.74 -2.63 2.18
N GLY A 69 -8.58 -3.27 1.99
CA GLY A 69 -7.30 -2.60 1.76
C GLY A 69 -6.58 -2.10 3.00
N THR A 70 -7.11 -2.35 4.20
CA THR A 70 -6.44 -1.94 5.44
C THR A 70 -5.17 -2.76 5.68
N LEU A 71 -4.01 -2.11 5.78
CA LEU A 71 -2.78 -2.72 6.28
C LEU A 71 -2.76 -2.72 7.80
N ILE A 72 -2.48 -3.87 8.39
CA ILE A 72 -2.24 -4.05 9.83
C ILE A 72 -0.84 -4.61 10.04
N ILE A 73 -0.12 -4.08 11.03
CA ILE A 73 1.10 -4.69 11.59
C ILE A 73 0.96 -4.67 13.11
N ASN A 74 1.15 -5.82 13.77
CA ASN A 74 0.94 -5.95 15.20
C ASN A 74 1.77 -7.09 15.83
N PRO A 75 2.75 -6.81 16.71
CA PRO A 75 3.23 -5.48 17.09
C PRO A 75 4.04 -4.79 15.99
N PHE A 76 3.99 -3.45 15.96
CA PHE A 76 4.88 -2.62 15.14
C PHE A 76 6.28 -2.58 15.77
N ARG A 77 7.31 -2.91 14.99
CA ARG A 77 8.70 -2.98 15.44
C ARG A 77 9.52 -1.83 14.87
N GLU A 78 10.69 -1.57 15.45
CA GLU A 78 11.62 -0.57 14.94
C GLU A 78 12.03 -0.87 13.48
N THR A 79 12.14 -2.15 13.16
CA THR A 79 12.45 -2.64 11.81
C THR A 79 11.33 -2.46 10.81
N ASP A 80 10.14 -2.01 11.23
CA ASP A 80 9.01 -1.71 10.34
C ASP A 80 8.98 -0.24 9.93
N VAL A 81 9.82 0.61 10.51
CA VAL A 81 9.89 2.04 10.18
C VAL A 81 10.28 2.21 8.72
N GLY A 82 9.45 2.95 7.99
CA GLY A 82 9.62 3.20 6.57
C GLY A 82 8.48 4.02 5.97
N THR A 83 8.56 4.21 4.67
CA THR A 83 7.50 4.85 3.89
C THR A 83 6.57 3.78 3.34
N TYR A 84 5.27 3.97 3.54
CA TYR A 84 4.23 3.06 3.06
C TYR A 84 3.43 3.74 1.94
N THR A 85 3.21 3.01 0.86
CA THR A 85 2.49 3.45 -0.34
C THR A 85 1.66 2.29 -0.88
N SER A 86 0.72 2.55 -1.77
CA SER A 86 0.07 1.49 -2.53
C SER A 86 0.33 1.72 -4.02
N PRO A 87 0.83 0.71 -4.75
CA PRO A 87 1.00 0.80 -6.20
C PRO A 87 -0.35 0.80 -6.95
N ASP A 88 -1.45 0.44 -6.29
CA ASP A 88 -2.79 0.44 -6.89
C ASP A 88 -3.35 1.86 -7.03
N LEU A 89 -2.79 2.81 -6.28
CA LEU A 89 -3.19 4.21 -6.33
C LEU A 89 -2.46 4.91 -7.47
N THR A 90 -3.20 5.26 -8.54
CA THR A 90 -2.69 6.19 -9.53
C THR A 90 -2.80 7.62 -9.00
N PRO A 91 -1.74 8.44 -9.10
CA PRO A 91 -1.88 9.89 -8.99
C PRO A 91 -2.90 10.32 -10.05
N GLY A 92 -4.06 10.81 -9.63
CA GLY A 92 -5.05 11.31 -10.58
C GLY A 92 -4.44 12.45 -11.39
N VAL A 93 -4.38 12.30 -12.71
CA VAL A 93 -4.02 13.43 -13.58
C VAL A 93 -5.25 14.32 -13.68
N CYS A 94 -5.30 15.37 -12.87
CA CYS A 94 -6.35 16.37 -13.01
C CYS A 94 -5.98 17.28 -14.18
N PHE A 95 -6.60 17.05 -15.34
CA PHE A 95 -6.47 17.95 -16.49
C PHE A 95 -7.35 19.18 -16.27
N ARG A 96 -6.76 20.38 -16.32
CA ARG A 96 -7.53 21.62 -16.49
C ARG A 96 -7.81 21.80 -17.98
N SER A 97 -8.96 21.32 -18.46
CA SER A 97 -9.46 21.73 -19.78
C SER A 97 -10.08 23.12 -19.66
N LYS A 98 -9.51 24.12 -20.35
CA LYS A 98 -10.23 25.37 -20.64
C LYS A 98 -11.11 25.11 -21.86
N ARG A 99 -12.40 24.82 -21.67
CA ARG A 99 -13.38 25.10 -22.73
C ARG A 99 -13.64 26.60 -22.74
N THR A 100 -13.54 27.21 -23.90
CA THR A 100 -14.13 28.53 -24.16
C THR A 100 -15.59 28.52 -23.69
N ASN A 101 -15.97 29.55 -22.93
CA ASN A 101 -17.20 29.74 -22.13
C ASN A 101 -17.26 29.06 -20.73
N ASN A 102 -16.67 29.75 -19.76
CA ASN A 102 -17.07 29.95 -18.34
C ASN A 102 -17.62 28.81 -17.46
N ASP A 103 -17.56 27.53 -17.83
CA ASP A 103 -17.87 26.40 -16.93
C ASP A 103 -16.61 25.57 -16.62
N ILE A 104 -16.09 25.68 -15.40
CA ILE A 104 -14.91 24.93 -14.93
C ILE A 104 -15.39 23.61 -14.32
N ARG A 105 -15.45 22.55 -15.12
CA ARG A 105 -15.63 21.18 -14.60
C ARG A 105 -14.28 20.55 -14.30
N LYS A 106 -13.96 20.35 -13.01
CA LYS A 106 -12.84 19.51 -12.59
C LYS A 106 -13.20 18.04 -12.82
N GLY A 107 -12.71 17.46 -13.91
CA GLY A 107 -12.73 16.00 -14.09
C GLY A 107 -11.38 15.43 -13.65
N CYS A 108 -11.33 14.72 -12.52
CA CYS A 108 -10.19 13.89 -12.16
C CYS A 108 -10.59 12.43 -12.42
N THR A 109 -9.89 11.76 -13.32
CA THR A 109 -10.12 10.35 -13.66
C THR A 109 -9.01 9.51 -13.03
N HIS A 110 -9.38 8.58 -12.15
CA HIS A 110 -8.49 7.54 -11.65
C HIS A 110 -8.62 6.31 -12.57
N LYS A 111 -7.52 5.84 -13.14
CA LYS A 111 -7.48 4.57 -13.89
C LYS A 111 -6.60 3.57 -13.15
N ARG A 112 -7.09 2.35 -13.00
CA ARG A 112 -6.36 1.20 -12.44
C ARG A 112 -5.28 0.77 -13.44
N LEU A 113 -4.02 0.67 -13.01
CA LEU A 113 -3.03 -0.12 -13.72
C LEU A 113 -3.13 -1.55 -13.17
N GLY A 114 -3.17 -2.54 -14.06
CA GLY A 114 -3.22 -3.94 -13.67
C GLY A 114 -2.04 -4.28 -12.75
N ALA A 115 -2.29 -5.12 -11.75
CA ALA A 115 -1.27 -5.58 -10.82
C ALA A 115 -0.16 -6.31 -11.59
N PHE A 116 1.10 -5.94 -11.32
CA PHE A 116 2.30 -6.60 -11.86
C PHE A 116 2.61 -7.90 -11.11
#